data_AF-A0A7S3N0K3-F1
#
_entry.id   AF-A0A7S3N0K3-F1
#
_cell.length_a   1.000
_cell.length_b   1.000
_cell.length_c   1.000
_cell.angle_alpha   90.00
_cell.angle_beta   90.00
_cell.angle_gamma   90.00
#
_symmetry.space_group_name_H-M   'P 1'
#
loop_
_entity.id
_entity.type
_entity.pdbx_description
1 polymer ?
#
loop_
_entity_poly.entity_id
_entity_poly.type
_entity_poly.pdbx_seq_one_letter_code
_entity_poly.pdbx_strand_id
1 'polypeptide(L)'
;DDKKQEEVEEFDESTLANDPSVGLTPLENMLRKADIAEFMLSMIKRLKVDHGLKSISMANAPFNYYSWDLETRAKFLKAPSFKCLTKTMIMENYMYREENKEDPHYPRYVIVIVQYCRSISSQKVLNVAKRHQ
;
A
#
# COMPACT_ATOMS: atom_id res chain seq x y z
N ASP A 1 -13.31 40.13 -19.74
CA ASP A 1 -12.14 39.32 -19.36
C ASP A 1 -12.51 38.37 -18.25
N ASP A 2 -12.59 37.08 -18.58
CA ASP A 2 -12.38 35.94 -17.68
C ASP A 2 -12.70 34.65 -18.46
N LYS A 3 -11.75 34.26 -19.32
CA LYS A 3 -11.73 32.91 -19.88
C LYS A 3 -11.02 32.02 -18.86
N LYS A 4 -11.79 31.16 -18.18
CA LYS A 4 -11.29 30.01 -17.44
C LYS A 4 -10.36 29.22 -18.36
N GLN A 5 -9.09 29.16 -18.01
CA GLN A 5 -8.17 28.21 -18.60
C GLN A 5 -8.58 26.82 -18.12
N GLU A 6 -9.00 25.97 -19.05
CA GLU A 6 -9.04 24.52 -18.86
C GLU A 6 -7.59 24.06 -18.65
N GLU A 7 -7.26 23.68 -17.41
CA GLU A 7 -6.07 22.88 -17.15
C GLU A 7 -6.26 21.53 -17.85
N VAL A 8 -5.60 21.38 -18.99
CA VAL A 8 -5.42 20.09 -19.64
C VAL A 8 -4.56 19.26 -18.70
N GLU A 9 -5.15 18.28 -18.01
CA GLU A 9 -4.39 17.26 -17.29
C GLU A 9 -3.47 16.55 -18.30
N GLU A 10 -2.18 16.88 -18.22
CA GLU A 10 -1.14 16.29 -19.04
C GLU A 10 -1.13 14.77 -18.80
N PHE A 11 -1.44 14.00 -19.85
CA PHE A 11 -1.44 12.55 -19.81
C PHE A 11 0.00 12.06 -19.62
N ASP A 12 0.32 11.63 -18.40
CA ASP A 12 1.65 11.13 -18.06
C ASP A 12 1.90 9.74 -18.68
N GLU A 13 2.61 9.73 -19.81
CA GLU A 13 3.10 8.55 -20.54
C GLU A 13 3.94 7.60 -19.65
N SER A 14 4.47 8.07 -18.51
CA SER A 14 5.24 7.22 -17.56
C SER A 14 4.39 6.12 -16.90
N THR A 15 3.06 6.23 -16.97
CA THR A 15 2.13 5.24 -16.42
C THR A 15 2.03 3.95 -17.25
N LEU A 16 2.25 4.02 -18.57
CA LEU A 16 2.25 2.85 -19.46
C LEU A 16 3.55 2.05 -19.40
N ALA A 17 4.68 2.72 -19.12
CA ALA A 17 6.00 2.08 -19.02
C ALA A 17 6.13 1.07 -17.87
N ASN A 18 5.16 1.07 -16.94
CA ASN A 18 5.14 0.21 -15.77
C ASN A 18 4.02 -0.83 -15.79
N ASP A 19 3.27 -0.99 -16.89
CA ASP A 19 2.26 -2.06 -16.97
C ASP A 19 2.98 -3.42 -16.94
N PRO A 20 2.78 -4.23 -15.89
CA PRO A 20 3.49 -5.50 -15.72
C PRO A 20 3.06 -6.57 -16.73
N SER A 21 2.06 -6.29 -17.58
CA SER A 21 1.65 -7.17 -18.68
C SER A 21 2.34 -6.85 -20.02
N VAL A 22 3.09 -5.74 -20.08
CA VAL A 22 3.87 -5.37 -21.27
C VAL A 22 4.89 -6.48 -21.58
N GLY A 23 4.87 -6.97 -22.81
CA GLY A 23 5.76 -8.04 -23.27
C GLY A 23 5.28 -9.47 -22.96
N LEU A 24 4.14 -9.66 -22.29
CA LEU A 24 3.55 -10.98 -22.07
C LEU A 24 2.58 -11.37 -23.18
N THR A 25 2.61 -12.64 -23.57
CA THR A 25 1.57 -13.25 -24.39
C THR A 25 0.25 -13.35 -23.61
N PRO A 26 -0.90 -13.52 -24.30
CA PRO A 26 -2.18 -13.72 -23.63
C PRO A 26 -2.19 -14.89 -22.63
N LEU A 27 -1.48 -15.98 -22.94
CA LEU A 27 -1.38 -17.15 -22.07
C LEU A 27 -0.56 -16.85 -20.80
N GLU A 28 0.59 -16.20 -20.94
CA GLU A 28 1.44 -15.83 -19.80
C GLU A 28 0.73 -14.85 -18.86
N ASN A 29 0.01 -13.87 -19.41
CA ASN A 29 -0.79 -12.95 -18.61
C ASN A 29 -1.95 -13.68 -17.89
N MET A 30 -2.55 -14.70 -18.52
CA MET A 30 -3.58 -15.53 -17.89
C MET A 30 -3.02 -16.36 -16.73
N LEU A 31 -1.88 -17.03 -16.93
CA LEU A 31 -1.19 -17.81 -15.91
C LEU A 31 -0.82 -16.94 -14.70
N ARG A 32 -0.21 -15.78 -14.95
CA ARG A 32 0.12 -14.82 -13.90
C ARG A 32 -1.10 -14.39 -13.09
N LYS A 33 -2.24 -14.13 -13.74
CA LYS A 33 -3.49 -13.77 -13.05
C LYS A 33 -4.02 -14.93 -12.19
N ALA A 34 -3.87 -16.17 -12.66
CA ALA A 34 -4.24 -17.36 -11.89
C ALA A 34 -3.36 -17.48 -10.62
N ASP A 35 -2.05 -17.29 -10.74
CA ASP A 35 -1.12 -17.34 -9.60
C ASP A 35 -1.46 -16.29 -8.53
N ILE A 36 -1.75 -15.06 -8.96
CA ILE A 36 -2.17 -13.98 -8.06
C ILE A 36 -3.47 -14.37 -7.33
N ALA A 37 -4.44 -14.92 -8.05
CA ALA A 37 -5.71 -15.33 -7.47
C ALA A 37 -5.52 -16.47 -6.44
N GLU A 38 -4.69 -17.46 -6.75
CA GLU A 38 -4.37 -18.56 -5.84
C GLU A 38 -3.70 -18.04 -4.56
N PHE A 39 -2.72 -17.15 -4.70
CA PHE A 39 -2.06 -16.51 -3.57
C PHE A 39 -3.06 -15.75 -2.67
N MET A 40 -3.93 -14.93 -3.26
CA MET A 40 -4.95 -14.17 -2.53
C MET A 40 -5.90 -15.10 -1.77
N LEU A 41 -6.36 -16.20 -2.40
CA LEU A 41 -7.24 -17.18 -1.76
C LEU A 41 -6.55 -17.89 -0.59
N SER A 42 -5.29 -18.30 -0.77
CA SER A 42 -4.48 -18.92 0.28
C SER A 42 -4.28 -17.98 1.48
N MET A 43 -3.97 -16.71 1.21
CA MET A 43 -3.79 -15.69 2.25
C MET A 43 -5.09 -15.43 3.03
N ILE A 44 -6.22 -15.27 2.35
CA ILE A 44 -7.54 -15.10 3.00
C ILE A 44 -7.86 -16.31 3.88
N LYS A 45 -7.62 -17.53 3.39
CA LYS A 45 -7.87 -18.77 4.14
C LYS A 45 -7.07 -18.78 5.44
N ARG A 46 -5.76 -18.50 5.36
CA ARG A 46 -4.89 -18.42 6.55
C ARG A 46 -5.34 -17.36 7.54
N LEU A 47 -5.65 -16.15 7.07
CA LEU A 47 -6.11 -15.07 7.95
C LEU A 47 -7.43 -15.40 8.66
N LYS A 48 -8.34 -16.12 7.99
CA LYS A 48 -9.60 -16.56 8.61
C LYS A 48 -9.39 -17.69 9.61
N VAL A 49 -8.62 -18.72 9.24
CA VAL A 49 -8.46 -19.94 10.05
C VAL A 49 -7.48 -19.73 11.20
N ASP A 50 -6.29 -19.21 10.91
CA ASP A 50 -5.18 -19.14 11.86
C ASP A 50 -5.30 -17.94 12.80
N HIS A 51 -5.92 -16.85 12.31
CA HIS A 51 -6.03 -15.58 13.04
C HIS A 51 -7.47 -15.18 13.38
N GLY A 52 -8.47 -15.97 13.01
CA GLY A 52 -9.86 -15.76 13.41
C GLY A 52 -10.53 -14.50 12.82
N LEU A 53 -10.02 -13.96 11.70
CA LEU A 53 -10.63 -12.79 11.05
C LEU A 53 -12.04 -13.14 10.55
N LYS A 54 -13.05 -12.43 11.07
CA LYS A 54 -14.47 -12.69 10.71
C LYS A 54 -14.84 -12.20 9.31
N SER A 55 -14.30 -11.06 8.90
CA SER A 55 -14.60 -10.44 7.62
C SER A 55 -13.31 -9.90 7.00
N ILE A 56 -12.95 -10.45 5.85
CA ILE A 56 -11.82 -10.03 5.05
C ILE A 56 -12.11 -10.31 3.58
N SER A 57 -11.74 -9.36 2.73
CA SER A 57 -11.78 -9.48 1.27
C SER A 57 -10.52 -8.84 0.71
N MET A 58 -10.00 -9.42 -0.36
CA MET A 58 -8.91 -8.82 -1.14
C MET A 58 -9.45 -8.46 -2.52
N ALA A 59 -8.93 -7.38 -3.11
CA ALA A 59 -9.29 -6.95 -4.45
C ALA A 59 -8.04 -6.96 -5.34
N ASN A 60 -8.19 -7.48 -6.56
CA ASN A 60 -7.15 -7.38 -7.57
C ASN A 60 -7.30 -6.02 -8.26
N ALA A 61 -6.45 -5.07 -7.88
CA ALA A 61 -6.51 -3.71 -8.38
C ALA A 61 -5.91 -3.62 -9.79
N PRO A 62 -6.44 -2.75 -10.68
CA PRO A 62 -5.84 -2.51 -11.98
C PRO A 62 -4.47 -1.84 -11.84
N PHE A 63 -3.63 -1.90 -12.89
CA PHE A 63 -2.26 -1.40 -12.84
C PHE A 63 -2.19 0.09 -12.46
N ASN A 64 -3.13 0.90 -12.96
CA ASN A 64 -3.22 2.34 -12.71
C ASN A 64 -3.88 2.70 -11.38
N TYR A 65 -4.13 1.74 -10.48
CA TYR A 65 -4.83 1.98 -9.21
C TYR A 65 -4.25 3.15 -8.38
N TYR A 66 -2.93 3.33 -8.41
CA TYR A 66 -2.28 4.39 -7.63
C TYR A 66 -2.33 5.77 -8.29
N SER A 67 -2.73 5.89 -9.56
CA SER A 67 -2.98 7.18 -10.20
C SER A 67 -4.36 7.76 -9.85
N TRP A 68 -5.28 6.92 -9.36
CA TRP A 68 -6.63 7.36 -8.98
C TRP A 68 -6.61 8.25 -7.75
N ASP A 69 -7.60 9.13 -7.60
CA ASP A 69 -7.80 9.84 -6.33
C ASP A 69 -8.22 8.88 -5.18
N LEU A 70 -8.13 9.33 -3.93
CA LEU A 70 -8.42 8.49 -2.77
C LEU A 70 -9.91 8.10 -2.65
N GLU A 71 -10.84 8.91 -3.14
CA GLU A 71 -12.26 8.56 -3.10
C GLU A 71 -12.59 7.43 -4.06
N THR A 72 -12.04 7.49 -5.28
CA THR A 72 -12.17 6.44 -6.29
C THR A 72 -11.60 5.11 -5.78
N ARG A 73 -10.42 5.15 -5.16
CA ARG A 73 -9.84 3.96 -4.49
C ARG A 73 -10.74 3.43 -3.37
N ALA A 74 -11.32 4.31 -2.55
CA ALA A 74 -12.20 3.91 -1.45
C ALA A 74 -13.46 3.22 -1.96
N LYS A 75 -14.08 3.75 -3.02
CA LYS A 75 -15.23 3.14 -3.68
C LYS A 75 -14.89 1.76 -4.25
N PHE A 76 -13.76 1.63 -4.95
CA PHE A 76 -13.28 0.35 -5.49
C PHE A 76 -13.08 -0.71 -4.39
N LEU A 77 -12.45 -0.32 -3.27
CA LEU A 77 -12.21 -1.20 -2.13
C LEU A 77 -13.42 -1.37 -1.21
N LYS A 78 -14.56 -0.72 -1.50
CA LYS A 78 -15.77 -0.69 -0.65
C LYS A 78 -15.46 -0.24 0.79
N ALA A 79 -14.50 0.67 0.94
CA ALA A 79 -14.17 1.25 2.24
C ALA A 79 -15.27 2.22 2.69
N PRO A 80 -15.59 2.31 3.99
CA PRO A 80 -16.61 3.24 4.49
C PRO A 80 -16.32 4.72 4.19
N SER A 81 -15.04 5.09 4.10
CA SER A 81 -14.59 6.41 3.65
C SER A 81 -13.13 6.35 3.18
N PHE A 82 -12.68 7.34 2.40
CA PHE A 82 -11.28 7.45 1.99
C PHE A 82 -10.32 7.62 3.19
N LYS A 83 -10.82 8.11 4.34
CA LYS A 83 -10.05 8.25 5.58
C LYS A 83 -9.70 6.90 6.22
N CYS A 84 -10.39 5.83 5.85
CA CYS A 84 -10.09 4.47 6.29
C CYS A 84 -8.99 3.80 5.44
N LEU A 85 -8.62 4.39 4.30
CA LEU A 85 -7.53 3.86 3.49
C LEU A 85 -6.20 4.08 4.19
N THR A 86 -5.43 3.00 4.32
CA THR A 86 -4.11 3.01 4.94
C THR A 86 -3.05 2.55 3.97
N LYS A 87 -1.83 3.04 4.17
CA LYS A 87 -0.61 2.55 3.56
C LYS A 87 0.31 1.99 4.63
N THR A 88 1.04 0.95 4.25
CA THR A 88 2.12 0.38 5.04
C THR A 88 3.44 0.88 4.47
N MET A 89 4.33 1.34 5.33
CA MET A 89 5.67 1.78 4.94
C MET A 89 6.70 1.11 5.85
N ILE A 90 7.81 0.71 5.25
CA ILE A 90 8.99 0.24 5.99
C ILE A 90 9.95 1.42 6.09
N MET A 91 10.33 1.80 7.31
CA MET A 91 11.26 2.90 7.57
C MET A 91 12.53 2.36 8.22
N GLU A 92 13.68 2.87 7.80
CA GLU A 92 14.96 2.57 8.44
C GLU A 92 15.25 3.59 9.55
N ASN A 93 15.63 3.07 10.71
CA ASN A 93 16.12 3.88 11.82
C ASN A 93 17.61 4.19 11.59
N TYR A 94 17.90 5.35 11.00
CA TYR A 94 19.28 5.77 10.72
C TYR A 94 20.17 5.94 11.96
N MET A 95 19.58 5.99 13.16
CA MET A 95 20.34 6.06 14.39
C MET A 95 20.72 4.67 14.92
N TYR A 96 20.24 3.58 14.30
CA TYR A 96 20.58 2.20 14.64
C TYR A 96 22.10 1.99 14.71
N ARG A 97 22.53 1.22 15.71
CA ARG A 97 23.92 0.81 15.92
C ARG A 97 23.94 -0.70 16.16
N GLU A 98 24.92 -1.40 15.59
CA GLU A 98 25.01 -2.87 15.73
C GLU A 98 25.21 -3.33 17.18
N GLU A 99 25.80 -2.48 18.03
CA GLU A 99 25.90 -2.67 19.48
C GLU A 99 24.52 -2.82 20.17
N ASN A 100 23.45 -2.25 19.58
CA ASN A 100 22.10 -2.31 20.11
C ASN A 100 21.22 -3.34 19.38
N LYS A 101 21.82 -4.29 18.65
CA LYS A 101 21.07 -5.27 17.84
C LYS A 101 20.05 -6.07 18.66
N GLU A 102 20.40 -6.40 19.90
CA GLU A 102 19.55 -7.18 20.80
C GLU A 102 18.56 -6.30 21.58
N ASP A 103 18.60 -4.97 21.43
CA ASP A 103 17.66 -4.06 22.07
C ASP A 103 16.35 -3.97 21.26
N PRO A 104 15.23 -4.56 21.75
CA PRO A 104 13.97 -4.53 21.03
C PRO A 104 13.37 -3.12 20.92
N HIS A 105 13.86 -2.15 21.70
CA HIS A 105 13.42 -0.76 21.66
C HIS A 105 14.21 0.09 20.66
N TYR A 106 15.22 -0.50 20.02
CA TYR A 106 16.06 0.16 19.02
C TYR A 106 16.13 -0.60 17.70
N PRO A 107 14.98 -0.93 17.07
CA PRO A 107 14.97 -1.72 15.85
C PRO A 107 15.63 -0.95 14.69
N ARG A 108 16.29 -1.69 13.80
CA ARG A 108 16.82 -1.16 12.55
C ARG A 108 15.71 -0.76 11.57
N TYR A 109 14.65 -1.57 11.49
CA TYR A 109 13.53 -1.34 10.59
C TYR A 109 12.22 -1.31 11.38
N VAL A 110 11.36 -0.36 11.05
CA VAL A 110 10.02 -0.24 11.62
C VAL A 110 8.97 -0.28 10.52
N ILE A 111 7.87 -0.99 10.77
CA ILE A 111 6.70 -0.98 9.91
C ILE A 111 5.72 0.06 10.46
N VAL A 112 5.35 1.01 9.63
CA VAL A 112 4.41 2.08 9.99
C VAL A 112 3.17 1.97 9.11
N ILE A 113 2.01 1.80 9.74
CA ILE A 113 0.70 1.78 9.07
C ILE A 113 0.02 3.11 9.36
N VAL A 114 -0.28 3.88 8.31
CA VAL A 114 -0.94 5.19 8.43
C VAL A 114 -2.01 5.40 7.39
N GLN A 115 -2.94 6.32 7.68
CA GLN A 115 -3.94 6.75 6.72
C GLN A 115 -3.30 7.50 5.55
N TYR A 116 -3.79 7.27 4.32
CA TYR A 116 -3.32 7.98 3.12
C TYR A 116 -3.48 9.49 3.24
N CYS A 117 -4.55 9.97 3.88
CA CYS A 117 -4.83 11.39 4.05
C CYS A 117 -3.98 12.08 5.12
N ARG A 118 -3.07 11.36 5.81
CA ARG A 118 -2.22 11.92 6.87
C ARG A 118 -0.77 12.00 6.44
N SER A 119 -0.12 13.09 6.82
CA SER A 119 1.33 13.19 6.81
C SER A 119 1.93 12.49 8.03
N ILE A 120 3.07 11.84 7.83
CA ILE A 120 3.84 11.22 8.92
C ILE A 120 4.86 12.22 9.44
N SER A 121 4.99 12.28 10.76
CA SER A 121 6.12 12.93 11.43
C SER A 121 7.08 11.86 11.94
N SER A 122 8.31 11.83 11.42
CA SER A 122 9.34 10.88 11.85
C SER A 122 9.65 10.98 13.35
N GLN A 123 9.58 12.21 13.91
CA GLN A 123 9.73 12.43 15.35
C GLN A 123 8.64 11.70 16.16
N LYS A 124 7.39 11.71 15.69
CA LYS A 124 6.30 10.98 16.37
C LYS A 124 6.50 9.47 16.30
N VAL A 125 6.98 8.94 15.17
CA VAL A 125 7.29 7.51 15.03
C VAL A 125 8.38 7.09 16.03
N LEU A 126 9.47 7.85 16.11
CA LEU A 126 10.55 7.60 17.07
C LEU A 126 10.07 7.69 18.53
N ASN A 127 9.22 8.67 18.85
CA ASN A 127 8.66 8.82 20.19
C ASN A 127 7.75 7.65 20.58
N VAL A 128 6.98 7.10 19.63
CA VAL A 128 6.17 5.90 19.88
C VAL A 128 7.06 4.69 20.15
N ALA A 129 8.12 4.50 19.37
CA ALA A 129 9.07 3.40 19.60
C ALA A 129 9.71 3.48 21.01
N LYS A 130 10.05 4.68 21.47
CA LYS A 130 10.61 4.91 22.82
C LYS A 130 9.60 4.77 23.96
N ARG A 131 8.31 5.03 23.74
CA ARG A 131 7.27 4.97 24.81
C ARG A 131 6.92 3.55 25.25
N HIS A 132 7.30 2.55 24.48
CA HIS A 132 7.13 1.15 24.85
C HIS A 132 8.40 0.56 25.49
N GLN A 133 9.35 1.41 25.93
CA GLN A 133 10.39 1.10 26.93
C GLN A 133 9.77 1.06 28.33
#